data_AF-A0A7Y7TY04-F1
#
_entry.id   AF-A0A7Y7TY04-F1
#
_cell.length_a   1.000
_cell.length_b   1.000
_cell.length_c   1.000
_cell.angle_alpha   90.00
_cell.angle_beta   90.00
_cell.angle_gamma   90.00
#
_symmetry.space_group_name_H-M   'P 1'
#
loop_
_entity.id
_entity.type
_entity.pdbx_description
1 polymer ?
#
loop_
_entity_poly.entity_id
_entity_poly.type
_entity_poly.pdbx_seq_one_letter_code
_entity_poly.pdbx_strand_id
1 'polypeptide(L)'
;MLKNLTSRTTLIFISGLLVGASAIALLSFTGVVNTPSSTPAYGKTSVQDAQASYRRYASKTSALNDLVKGFALNKEELNAMNSLITENPSLIGFRVYMGLDNSLAPIGIVVGIDNAGKDNLNSIYKTSGSSSGPCPTLCDQTSTIIAF
;
A
#
# COMPACT_ATOMS: atom_id res chain seq x y z
N MET A 1 -20.47 43.77 64.83
CA MET A 1 -21.60 42.83 64.70
C MET A 1 -21.72 42.42 63.24
N LEU A 2 -21.16 41.26 62.86
CA LEU A 2 -21.26 40.72 61.50
C LEU A 2 -21.99 39.37 61.59
N LYS A 3 -23.14 39.29 60.91
CA LYS A 3 -24.04 38.14 60.91
C LYS A 3 -23.47 37.02 60.04
N ASN A 4 -23.37 35.82 60.64
CA ASN A 4 -23.44 34.53 59.95
C ASN A 4 -24.79 34.38 59.24
N LEU A 5 -24.82 33.95 57.98
CA LEU A 5 -25.93 33.19 57.36
C LEU A 5 -25.69 32.92 55.86
N THR A 6 -24.73 32.06 55.50
CA THR A 6 -24.63 31.50 54.13
C THR A 6 -23.70 30.28 54.12
N SER A 7 -24.14 29.13 54.65
CA SER A 7 -23.23 27.97 54.80
C SER A 7 -23.83 26.59 54.53
N ARG A 8 -25.12 26.44 54.16
CA ARG A 8 -25.69 25.08 54.05
C ARG A 8 -26.34 24.69 52.71
N THR A 9 -26.80 25.62 51.89
CA THR A 9 -27.49 25.28 50.63
C THR A 9 -26.57 25.14 49.43
N THR A 10 -25.39 25.75 49.44
CA THR A 10 -24.45 25.71 48.30
C THR A 10 -23.65 24.41 48.22
N LEU A 11 -23.54 23.66 49.32
CA LEU A 11 -22.71 22.44 49.36
C LEU A 11 -23.37 21.22 48.70
N ILE A 12 -24.70 21.18 48.61
CA ILE A 12 -25.43 19.99 48.11
C ILE A 12 -25.39 19.91 46.57
N PHE A 13 -25.32 21.06 45.89
CA PHE A 13 -25.29 21.09 44.43
C PHE A 13 -23.97 20.61 43.82
N ILE A 14 -22.84 20.79 44.53
CA ILE A 14 -21.51 20.43 44.00
C ILE A 14 -21.28 18.91 44.07
N SER A 15 -21.87 18.22 45.05
CA SER A 15 -21.76 16.76 45.18
C SER A 15 -22.58 15.97 44.14
N GLY A 16 -23.64 16.55 43.56
CA GLY A 16 -24.45 15.87 42.54
C GLY A 16 -23.81 15.84 41.15
N LEU A 17 -22.98 16.85 40.82
CA LEU A 17 -22.39 17.00 39.49
C LEU A 17 -21.16 16.08 39.28
N LEU A 18 -20.46 15.73 40.36
CA LEU A 18 -19.24 14.92 40.31
C LEU A 18 -19.50 13.42 40.15
N VAL A 19 -20.65 12.90 40.58
CA VAL A 19 -20.98 11.47 40.43
C VAL A 19 -21.65 11.17 39.07
N GLY A 20 -22.38 12.13 38.50
CA GLY A 20 -23.04 11.96 37.19
C GLY A 20 -22.08 11.97 35.99
N ALA A 21 -20.97 12.70 36.08
CA ALA A 21 -20.00 12.79 34.98
C ALA A 21 -19.09 11.56 34.86
N SER A 22 -18.90 10.79 35.94
CA SER A 22 -17.98 9.64 35.95
C SER A 22 -18.55 8.37 35.31
N ALA A 23 -19.88 8.22 35.26
CA ALA A 23 -20.51 7.02 34.70
C ALA A 23 -20.61 7.03 33.17
N ILE A 24 -20.60 8.21 32.54
CA ILE A 24 -20.72 8.33 31.08
C ILE A 24 -19.36 8.20 30.38
N ALA A 25 -18.25 8.49 31.09
CA ALA A 25 -16.89 8.36 30.55
C ALA A 25 -16.41 6.90 30.41
N LEU A 26 -17.07 5.93 31.07
CA LEU A 26 -16.70 4.52 31.00
C LEU A 26 -17.41 3.75 29.89
N LEU A 27 -18.46 4.31 29.28
CA LEU A 27 -19.20 3.66 28.18
C LEU A 27 -18.81 4.17 26.78
N SER A 28 -17.96 5.20 26.69
CA SER A 28 -17.60 5.85 25.43
C SER A 28 -16.45 5.19 24.64
N PHE A 29 -15.88 4.07 25.12
CA PHE A 29 -14.73 3.41 24.46
C PHE A 29 -14.92 1.91 24.15
N THR A 30 -16.15 1.37 24.14
CA THR A 30 -16.41 0.04 23.55
C THR A 30 -16.92 0.13 22.11
N GLY A 31 -16.62 1.23 21.42
CA GLY A 31 -16.69 1.24 19.97
C GLY A 31 -15.69 0.21 19.47
N VAL A 32 -16.17 -0.96 19.07
CA VAL A 32 -15.41 -1.90 18.26
C VAL A 32 -14.95 -1.10 17.06
N VAL A 33 -13.69 -0.67 17.08
CA VAL A 33 -13.06 -0.08 15.92
C VAL A 33 -12.95 -1.24 14.95
N ASN A 34 -13.96 -1.39 14.10
CA ASN A 34 -13.82 -2.07 12.83
C ASN A 34 -12.81 -1.23 12.03
N THR A 35 -11.54 -1.35 12.38
CA THR A 35 -10.47 -0.99 11.47
C THR A 35 -10.77 -1.83 10.24
N PRO A 36 -11.03 -1.20 9.07
CA PRO A 36 -11.08 -1.96 7.84
C PRO A 36 -9.76 -2.72 7.82
N SER A 37 -9.84 -4.06 7.81
CA SER A 37 -8.68 -4.89 7.54
C SER A 37 -8.29 -4.55 6.12
N SER A 38 -7.41 -3.56 5.98
CA SER A 38 -6.85 -3.16 4.72
C SER A 38 -5.79 -4.19 4.40
N THR A 39 -6.23 -5.40 4.03
CA THR A 39 -5.35 -6.28 3.28
C THR A 39 -4.84 -5.43 2.11
N PRO A 40 -3.53 -5.17 2.02
CA PRO A 40 -3.03 -4.37 0.93
C PRO A 40 -3.50 -4.99 -0.38
N ALA A 41 -4.02 -4.19 -1.32
CA ALA A 41 -4.43 -4.63 -2.66
C ALA A 41 -3.24 -5.05 -3.54
N TYR A 42 -2.11 -5.40 -2.92
CA TYR A 42 -0.89 -5.89 -3.49
C TYR A 42 -0.33 -7.00 -2.59
N GLY A 43 0.33 -7.98 -3.19
CA GLY A 43 0.83 -9.15 -2.47
C GLY A 43 2.06 -9.75 -3.12
N LYS A 44 2.80 -10.59 -2.38
CA LYS A 44 3.96 -11.28 -2.93
C LYS A 44 3.56 -12.23 -4.05
N THR A 45 4.43 -12.41 -5.02
CA THR A 45 4.25 -13.35 -6.14
C THR A 45 5.56 -14.07 -6.43
N SER A 46 5.47 -15.22 -7.10
CA SER A 46 6.64 -15.98 -7.51
C SER A 46 7.29 -15.37 -8.76
N VAL A 47 8.55 -15.71 -9.01
CA VAL A 47 9.24 -15.35 -10.26
C VAL A 47 8.48 -15.91 -11.47
N GLN A 48 8.00 -17.15 -11.36
CA GLN A 48 7.29 -17.85 -12.44
C GLN A 48 5.97 -17.15 -12.78
N ASP A 49 5.21 -16.73 -11.78
CA ASP A 49 3.95 -16.01 -11.98
C ASP A 49 4.19 -14.62 -12.58
N ALA A 50 5.23 -13.91 -12.10
CA ALA A 50 5.63 -12.63 -12.65
C ALA A 50 6.01 -12.73 -14.14
N GLN A 51 6.84 -13.71 -14.50
CA GLN A 51 7.20 -13.99 -15.89
C GLN A 51 5.98 -14.39 -16.73
N ALA A 52 5.07 -15.20 -16.20
CA ALA A 52 3.83 -15.57 -16.90
C ALA A 52 2.96 -14.34 -17.18
N SER A 53 2.83 -13.46 -16.21
CA SER A 53 2.08 -12.21 -16.37
C SER A 53 2.72 -11.23 -17.34
N TYR A 54 4.04 -11.07 -17.30
CA TYR A 54 4.76 -10.25 -18.27
C TYR A 54 4.67 -10.82 -19.69
N ARG A 55 4.82 -12.14 -19.86
CA ARG A 55 4.67 -12.79 -21.19
C ARG A 55 3.31 -12.56 -21.80
N ARG A 56 2.24 -12.67 -21.00
CA ARG A 56 0.89 -12.34 -21.48
C ARG A 56 0.78 -10.92 -21.97
N TYR A 57 1.28 -9.97 -21.19
CA TYR A 57 1.37 -8.57 -21.58
C TYR A 57 2.14 -8.41 -22.90
N ALA A 58 3.37 -8.91 -22.98
CA ALA A 58 4.20 -8.80 -24.19
C ALA A 58 3.55 -9.42 -25.43
N SER A 59 2.78 -10.50 -25.28
CA SER A 59 2.10 -11.18 -26.39
C SER A 59 0.83 -10.49 -26.90
N LYS A 60 0.23 -9.60 -26.09
CA LYS A 60 -1.06 -8.96 -26.40
C LYS A 60 -0.93 -7.48 -26.72
N THR A 61 0.14 -6.86 -26.27
CA THR A 61 0.32 -5.43 -26.34
C THR A 61 1.11 -5.06 -27.60
N SER A 62 0.62 -4.06 -28.35
CA SER A 62 1.34 -3.50 -29.49
C SER A 62 2.66 -2.87 -29.05
N ALA A 63 3.69 -3.00 -29.89
CA ALA A 63 4.95 -2.29 -29.71
C ALA A 63 4.72 -0.77 -29.66
N LEU A 64 5.46 -0.11 -28.79
CA LEU A 64 5.48 1.33 -28.70
C LEU A 64 6.22 1.92 -29.92
N ASN A 65 5.47 2.63 -30.78
CA ASN A 65 6.01 3.34 -31.94
C ASN A 65 5.98 4.87 -31.76
N ASP A 66 5.76 5.36 -30.54
CA ASP A 66 5.54 6.78 -30.24
C ASP A 66 6.30 7.23 -28.97
N LEU A 67 6.37 8.53 -28.75
CA LEU A 67 6.99 9.16 -27.59
C LEU A 67 6.17 8.89 -26.30
N VAL A 68 6.79 8.23 -25.33
CA VAL A 68 6.22 8.07 -23.98
C VAL A 68 6.52 9.30 -23.15
N LYS A 69 5.47 9.99 -22.70
CA LYS A 69 5.60 11.13 -21.76
C LYS A 69 5.93 10.70 -20.34
N GLY A 70 5.59 9.46 -19.98
CA GLY A 70 5.85 8.88 -18.67
C GLY A 70 4.93 7.69 -18.39
N PHE A 71 5.20 7.01 -17.28
CA PHE A 71 4.36 5.94 -16.74
C PHE A 71 3.78 6.40 -15.40
N ALA A 72 2.48 6.18 -15.20
CA ALA A 72 1.82 6.46 -13.94
C ALA A 72 1.98 5.27 -13.00
N LEU A 73 2.48 5.52 -11.80
CA LEU A 73 2.48 4.55 -10.72
C LEU A 73 1.24 4.75 -9.84
N ASN A 74 0.50 3.69 -9.57
CA ASN A 74 -0.61 3.75 -8.63
C ASN A 74 -0.12 3.62 -7.17
N LYS A 75 -1.06 3.78 -6.24
CA LYS A 75 -0.77 3.73 -4.82
C LYS A 75 -0.30 2.34 -4.39
N GLU A 76 -0.82 1.28 -4.98
CA GLU A 76 -0.42 -0.10 -4.70
C GLU A 76 1.04 -0.37 -5.09
N GLU A 77 1.48 0.11 -6.25
CA GLU A 77 2.88 0.02 -6.71
C GLU A 77 3.83 0.77 -5.78
N LEU A 78 3.46 1.99 -5.36
CA LEU A 78 4.24 2.75 -4.38
C LEU A 78 4.34 2.01 -3.03
N ASN A 79 3.24 1.43 -2.56
CA ASN A 79 3.24 0.69 -1.31
C ASN A 79 4.06 -0.61 -1.39
N ALA A 80 4.06 -1.28 -2.54
CA ALA A 80 4.92 -2.43 -2.80
C ALA A 80 6.41 -2.05 -2.76
N MET A 81 6.78 -0.91 -3.35
CA MET A 81 8.15 -0.37 -3.26
C MET A 81 8.56 -0.10 -1.81
N ASN A 82 7.69 0.53 -1.02
CA ASN A 82 7.95 0.80 0.40
C ASN A 82 8.14 -0.49 1.21
N SER A 83 7.34 -1.52 0.90
CA SER A 83 7.47 -2.84 1.51
C SER A 83 8.83 -3.47 1.17
N LEU A 84 9.25 -3.40 -0.10
CA LEU A 84 10.54 -3.92 -0.55
C LEU A 84 11.73 -3.23 0.15
N ILE A 85 11.73 -1.90 0.29
CA ILE A 85 12.79 -1.19 1.05
C ILE A 85 12.79 -1.61 2.53
N THR A 86 11.62 -1.80 3.12
CA THR A 86 11.52 -2.22 4.53
C THR A 86 12.08 -3.62 4.73
N GLU A 87 11.81 -4.53 3.81
CA GLU A 87 12.31 -5.91 3.83
C GLU A 87 13.80 -6.00 3.51
N ASN A 88 14.28 -5.17 2.59
CA ASN A 88 15.66 -5.13 2.18
C ASN A 88 16.16 -3.68 2.00
N PRO A 89 16.75 -3.09 3.06
CA PRO A 89 17.26 -1.72 3.00
C PRO A 89 18.47 -1.53 2.07
N SER A 90 19.09 -2.60 1.56
CA SER A 90 20.24 -2.52 0.66
C SER A 90 19.86 -2.38 -0.82
N LEU A 91 18.57 -2.30 -1.14
CA LEU A 91 18.11 -2.07 -2.50
C LEU A 91 18.51 -0.67 -2.96
N ILE A 92 18.97 -0.53 -4.20
CA ILE A 92 19.40 0.74 -4.78
C ILE A 92 18.31 1.40 -5.64
N GLY A 93 17.20 0.70 -5.85
CA GLY A 93 16.09 1.16 -6.68
C GLY A 93 15.05 0.07 -6.92
N PHE A 94 14.20 0.32 -7.91
CA PHE A 94 13.10 -0.57 -8.26
C PHE A 94 12.90 -0.64 -9.76
N ARG A 95 12.38 -1.77 -10.23
CA ARG A 95 11.79 -1.93 -11.55
C ARG A 95 10.32 -2.27 -11.40
N VAL A 96 9.51 -1.65 -12.26
CA VAL A 96 8.09 -1.96 -12.40
C VAL A 96 7.88 -2.50 -13.80
N TYR A 97 7.43 -3.75 -13.90
CA TYR A 97 7.04 -4.36 -15.16
C TYR A 97 5.53 -4.32 -15.30
N MET A 98 5.08 -4.04 -16.52
CA MET A 98 3.68 -4.20 -16.88
C MET A 98 3.37 -5.69 -17.06
N GLY A 99 2.25 -6.13 -16.52
CA GLY A 99 1.77 -7.49 -16.68
C GLY A 99 0.28 -7.54 -16.96
N LEU A 100 -0.19 -8.71 -17.38
CA LEU A 100 -1.60 -9.07 -17.41
C LEU A 100 -1.84 -10.28 -16.50
N ASP A 101 -2.98 -10.30 -15.81
CA ASP A 101 -3.41 -11.50 -15.07
C ASP A 101 -4.08 -12.55 -15.98
N ASN A 102 -4.68 -13.59 -15.37
CA ASN A 102 -5.40 -14.65 -16.10
C ASN A 102 -6.64 -14.11 -16.85
N SER A 103 -7.23 -13.03 -16.37
CA SER A 103 -8.42 -12.38 -16.92
C SER A 103 -8.08 -11.25 -17.88
N LEU A 104 -6.79 -11.09 -18.23
CA LEU A 104 -6.25 -9.98 -19.02
C LEU A 104 -6.44 -8.61 -18.37
N ALA A 105 -6.61 -8.55 -17.05
CA ALA A 105 -6.60 -7.29 -16.32
C ALA A 105 -5.16 -6.78 -16.16
N PRO A 106 -4.92 -5.46 -16.27
CA PRO A 106 -3.61 -4.87 -16.03
C PRO A 106 -3.13 -5.09 -14.59
N ILE A 107 -1.88 -5.52 -14.45
CA ILE A 107 -1.20 -5.64 -13.16
C ILE A 107 0.18 -4.97 -13.21
N GLY A 108 0.65 -4.53 -12.05
CA GLY A 108 2.05 -4.13 -11.86
C GLY A 108 2.84 -5.27 -11.23
N ILE A 109 4.08 -5.45 -11.67
CA ILE A 109 5.06 -6.37 -11.08
C ILE A 109 6.21 -5.51 -10.57
N VAL A 110 6.36 -5.41 -9.27
CA VAL A 110 7.37 -4.56 -8.62
C VAL A 110 8.50 -5.42 -8.07
N VAL A 111 9.72 -5.09 -8.47
CA VAL A 111 10.95 -5.80 -8.06
C VAL A 111 11.97 -4.79 -7.55
N GLY A 112 12.70 -5.14 -6.50
CA GLY A 112 13.85 -4.36 -6.03
C GLY A 112 15.06 -4.52 -6.95
N ILE A 113 15.95 -3.54 -6.98
CA ILE A 113 17.22 -3.62 -7.70
C ILE A 113 18.36 -3.73 -6.68
N ASP A 114 19.24 -4.72 -6.84
CA ASP A 114 20.41 -4.91 -5.99
C ASP A 114 21.60 -4.01 -6.39
N ASN A 115 22.68 -4.04 -5.58
CA ASN A 115 23.90 -3.26 -5.84
C ASN A 115 24.61 -3.60 -7.17
N ALA A 116 24.27 -4.73 -7.81
CA ALA A 116 24.79 -5.10 -9.12
C ALA A 116 23.88 -4.63 -10.27
N GLY A 117 22.81 -3.88 -9.96
CA GLY A 117 21.83 -3.40 -10.94
C GLY A 117 20.84 -4.48 -11.40
N LYS A 118 20.81 -5.64 -10.75
CA LYS A 118 19.96 -6.79 -11.11
C LYS A 118 18.67 -6.82 -10.31
N ASP A 119 17.68 -7.51 -10.86
CA ASP A 119 16.42 -7.79 -10.16
C ASP A 119 16.71 -8.62 -8.89
N ASN A 120 16.32 -8.10 -7.73
CA ASN A 120 16.33 -8.82 -6.47
C ASN A 120 15.09 -9.72 -6.39
N LEU A 121 15.29 -11.03 -6.54
CA LEU A 121 14.21 -12.01 -6.63
C LEU A 121 13.73 -12.56 -5.27
N ASN A 122 14.27 -12.07 -4.15
CA ASN A 122 13.89 -12.55 -2.82
C ASN A 122 12.43 -12.19 -2.47
N SER A 123 11.99 -11.04 -2.94
CA SER A 123 10.61 -10.56 -2.82
C SER A 123 10.21 -9.87 -4.11
N ILE A 124 9.10 -10.34 -4.69
CA ILE A 124 8.46 -9.72 -5.85
C ILE A 124 7.02 -9.44 -5.46
N TYR A 125 6.53 -8.25 -5.76
CA TYR A 125 5.16 -7.87 -5.47
C TYR A 125 4.34 -7.74 -6.75
N LYS A 126 3.11 -8.24 -6.67
CA LYS A 126 2.07 -8.05 -7.67
C LYS A 126 1.05 -7.05 -7.14
N THR A 127 0.66 -6.10 -7.98
CA THR A 127 -0.29 -5.03 -7.66
C THR A 127 -1.40 -5.00 -8.72
N SER A 128 -2.49 -4.27 -8.45
CA SER A 128 -3.31 -3.74 -9.55
C SER A 128 -2.44 -2.86 -10.46
N GLY A 129 -2.72 -2.84 -11.77
CA GLY A 129 -2.01 -1.97 -12.72
C GLY A 129 -2.84 -0.70 -13.02
N SER A 130 -2.17 0.42 -13.26
CA SER A 130 -2.80 1.70 -13.64
C SER A 130 -3.29 1.71 -15.09
N SER A 131 -2.57 1.03 -16.00
CA SER A 131 -2.99 0.67 -17.36
C SER A 131 -1.96 -0.28 -17.97
N SER A 132 -2.38 -1.24 -18.79
CA SER A 132 -1.46 -2.00 -19.64
C SER A 132 -1.21 -1.18 -20.92
N GLY A 133 -0.34 -0.17 -20.81
CA GLY A 133 0.08 0.66 -21.95
C GLY A 133 0.84 -0.14 -23.03
N PRO A 134 1.21 0.47 -24.17
CA PRO A 134 1.98 -0.21 -25.22
C PRO A 134 3.29 -0.81 -24.70
N CYS A 135 3.74 -1.90 -25.31
CA CYS A 135 4.96 -2.60 -24.90
C CYS A 135 6.14 -1.69 -25.25
N PRO A 136 6.85 -1.12 -24.27
CA PRO A 136 7.98 -0.25 -24.56
C PRO A 136 9.06 -1.05 -25.29
N THR A 137 9.80 -0.39 -26.18
CA THR A 137 11.02 -0.98 -26.76
C THR A 137 11.94 -1.41 -25.62
N LEU A 138 12.29 -2.70 -25.58
CA LEU A 138 13.05 -3.28 -24.48
C LEU A 138 14.47 -2.72 -24.46
N CYS A 139 14.74 -1.79 -23.55
CA CYS A 139 16.08 -1.24 -23.32
C CYS A 139 16.94 -2.14 -22.42
N ASP A 140 16.29 -2.99 -21.60
CA ASP A 140 16.94 -4.01 -20.80
C ASP A 140 16.54 -5.38 -21.35
N GLN A 141 17.52 -6.25 -21.59
CA GLN A 141 17.31 -7.64 -22.02
C GLN A 141 17.85 -8.64 -21.00
N THR A 142 18.32 -8.16 -19.85
CA THR A 142 19.01 -8.95 -18.83
C THR A 142 18.18 -9.18 -17.57
N SER A 143 17.04 -8.50 -17.44
CA SER A 143 16.10 -8.72 -16.36
C SER A 143 15.57 -10.16 -16.36
N THR A 144 15.49 -10.76 -15.17
CA THR A 144 14.95 -12.13 -15.02
C THR A 144 13.44 -12.17 -15.25
N ILE A 145 12.72 -11.08 -15.00
CA ILE A 145 11.28 -11.02 -15.22
C ILE A 145 10.91 -11.10 -16.71
N ILE A 146 11.80 -10.61 -17.58
CA ILE A 146 11.60 -10.59 -19.04
C ILE A 146 12.42 -11.66 -19.78
N ALA A 147 13.32 -12.36 -19.08
CA ALA A 147 14.08 -13.46 -19.66
C ALA A 147 13.23 -14.74 -19.67
N PHE A 148 12.97 -15.27 -20.86
CA PHE A 148 12.28 -16.53 -21.11
C PHE A 148 12.89 -17.26 -22.30
#